data_AF-A0A0Q5JC78-F1
#
_entry.id   AF-A0A0Q5JC78-F1
#
_cell.length_a   1.000
_cell.length_b   1.000
_cell.length_c   1.000
_cell.angle_alpha   90.00
_cell.angle_beta   90.00
_cell.angle_gamma   90.00
#
_symmetry.space_group_name_H-M   'P 1'
#
loop_
_entity.id
_entity.type
_entity.pdbx_description
1 polymer ?
#
loop_
_entity_poly.entity_id
_entity_poly.type
_entity_poly.pdbx_seq_one_letter_code
_entity_poly.pdbx_strand_id
1 'polypeptide(L)'
;MKESPEQEDLRRAISGELTKRINDAARYPNVRSTVIQALGTIQDRIASLCIELRDRFMLRADQPLARFYIKGGNAFTACMDLLQGHDQHLFDSGSSDWDTQVAIDPWLPGSVQDALHAEIEDIVVDEMKKAGVLIAFELSLLASDASPLAQQVYPIPRAQWPPHTTDVGCLLKCDEPQTFRRVFDRDRTGLSAYTGVEIAKLGERDMPSPPGIVLNDGIKPFVLYRLGYTWHATLIEGYPDHIVSQPASPRGILMELIDVSVPRRDTIEAIAIWSEIGNGHLTIATAAGQQERWQLPLPDLDYHLRENLLMLCEIASDPLALGAHKEAKRRERVAAIHAWYASAAQLPHFQGVLAGMAGRHVGALGDDAATLVNALMASVRARTTQAAPDYANGQPTDATRARILAARHGTGTLLTLLSDAFTAPVLLSAAFSDDLLLMNTLAQSPYLAVDQLRFSGVDMAAVARVSYKQLQALDIAAFEHAVGQWLGEDVQVLAQPHNTPRVGGISYECTLVVFVNAKQPPFEKTVLAFLTLTTATDAQAPFHSGPAGQGSAYAALLDIDGQRKAAAALVDEFVLRERLSKQHDAIKTLLPQA
;
A
#
# COMPACT_ATOMS: atom_id res chain seq x y z
N MET A 1 -17.98 -21.22 -8.93
CA MET A 1 -17.13 -22.28 -8.36
C MET A 1 -15.80 -21.68 -7.94
N LYS A 2 -15.16 -22.19 -6.88
CA LYS A 2 -13.81 -21.78 -6.47
C LYS A 2 -12.79 -22.54 -7.33
N GLU A 3 -11.75 -21.86 -7.81
CA GLU A 3 -10.64 -22.49 -8.54
C GLU A 3 -9.86 -23.45 -7.61
N SER A 4 -9.30 -24.54 -8.16
CA SER A 4 -8.24 -25.29 -7.49
C SER A 4 -6.90 -24.55 -7.57
N PRO A 5 -5.92 -24.84 -6.71
CA PRO A 5 -4.58 -24.26 -6.80
C PRO A 5 -3.92 -24.45 -8.17
N GLU A 6 -4.06 -25.63 -8.77
CA GLU A 6 -3.48 -25.95 -10.08
C GLU A 6 -4.14 -25.13 -11.20
N GLN A 7 -5.46 -24.93 -11.13
CA GLN A 7 -6.19 -24.08 -12.07
C GLN A 7 -5.78 -22.61 -11.93
N GLU A 8 -5.56 -22.15 -10.70
CA GLU A 8 -5.10 -20.80 -10.43
C GLU A 8 -3.67 -20.57 -10.96
N ASP A 9 -2.76 -21.52 -10.76
CA ASP A 9 -1.38 -21.45 -11.27
C ASP A 9 -1.34 -21.48 -12.79
N LEU A 10 -2.12 -22.36 -13.43
CA LEU A 10 -2.27 -22.40 -14.89
C LEU A 10 -2.81 -21.07 -15.42
N ARG A 11 -3.87 -20.53 -14.79
CA ARG A 11 -4.47 -19.24 -15.18
C ARG A 11 -3.44 -18.10 -15.09
N ARG A 12 -2.64 -18.05 -14.02
CA ARG A 12 -1.59 -17.04 -13.82
C ARG A 12 -0.46 -17.18 -14.85
N ALA A 13 -0.04 -18.40 -15.16
CA ALA A 13 0.97 -18.65 -16.18
C ALA A 13 0.52 -18.17 -17.56
N ILE A 14 -0.70 -18.53 -17.97
CA ILE A 14 -1.29 -18.10 -19.25
C ILE A 14 -1.45 -16.57 -19.28
N SER A 15 -1.98 -15.98 -18.22
CA SER A 15 -2.09 -14.52 -18.07
C SER A 15 -0.74 -13.83 -18.29
N GLY A 16 0.32 -14.32 -17.64
CA GLY A 16 1.66 -13.77 -17.79
C GLY A 16 2.23 -13.87 -19.21
N GLU A 17 1.97 -14.97 -19.93
CA GLU A 17 2.41 -15.12 -21.32
C GLU A 17 1.63 -14.21 -22.28
N LEU A 18 0.31 -14.15 -22.12
CA LEU A 18 -0.55 -13.24 -22.88
C LEU A 18 -0.14 -11.78 -22.69
N THR A 19 0.08 -11.36 -21.44
CA THR A 19 0.55 -10.02 -21.10
C THR A 19 1.87 -9.72 -21.81
N LYS A 20 2.82 -10.66 -21.80
CA LYS A 20 4.09 -10.52 -22.51
C LYS A 20 3.94 -10.36 -24.00
N ARG A 21 3.00 -11.07 -24.59
CA ARG A 21 2.79 -11.09 -26.04
C ARG A 21 2.39 -9.72 -26.57
N ILE A 22 1.38 -9.07 -26.00
CA ILE A 22 0.91 -7.76 -26.51
C ILE A 22 1.84 -6.60 -26.12
N ASN A 23 2.49 -6.68 -24.96
CA ASN A 23 3.37 -5.61 -24.46
C ASN A 23 4.79 -5.66 -25.04
N ASP A 24 5.13 -6.68 -25.82
CA ASP A 24 6.44 -6.79 -26.48
C ASP A 24 6.68 -5.56 -27.36
N ALA A 25 7.45 -4.61 -26.84
CA ALA A 25 7.72 -3.35 -27.49
C ALA A 25 8.54 -3.50 -28.78
N ALA A 26 9.33 -4.57 -28.91
CA ALA A 26 10.06 -4.84 -30.15
C ALA A 26 9.12 -5.31 -31.26
N ARG A 27 8.05 -6.03 -30.91
CA ARG A 27 7.06 -6.54 -31.88
C ARG A 27 5.89 -5.60 -32.12
N TYR A 28 5.44 -4.88 -31.09
CA TYR A 28 4.28 -3.98 -31.14
C TYR A 28 4.62 -2.59 -30.55
N PRO A 29 5.59 -1.86 -31.13
CA PRO A 29 6.04 -0.56 -30.59
C PRO A 29 4.94 0.49 -30.53
N ASN A 30 4.00 0.49 -31.47
CA ASN A 30 2.90 1.46 -31.48
C ASN A 30 1.89 1.23 -30.34
N VAL A 31 1.63 -0.04 -30.00
CA VAL A 31 0.80 -0.40 -28.84
C VAL A 31 1.49 0.07 -27.57
N ARG A 32 2.80 -0.22 -27.42
CA ARG A 32 3.60 0.26 -26.29
C ARG A 32 3.52 1.77 -26.16
N SER A 33 3.71 2.49 -27.25
CA SER A 33 3.73 3.95 -27.17
C SER A 33 2.36 4.58 -26.91
N THR A 34 1.29 3.94 -27.37
CA THR A 34 -0.09 4.33 -27.02
C THR A 34 -0.31 4.19 -25.51
N VAL A 35 0.19 3.11 -24.91
CA VAL A 35 0.15 2.92 -23.45
C VAL A 35 0.92 4.04 -22.74
N ILE A 36 2.17 4.32 -23.13
CA ILE A 36 2.98 5.38 -22.49
C ILE A 36 2.32 6.76 -22.63
N GLN A 37 1.78 7.08 -23.81
CA GLN A 37 1.06 8.32 -24.05
C GLN A 37 -0.16 8.47 -23.14
N ALA A 38 -0.92 7.39 -22.93
CA ALA A 38 -2.06 7.40 -22.04
C ALA A 38 -1.64 7.67 -20.58
N LEU A 39 -0.54 7.06 -20.12
CA LEU A 39 0.01 7.34 -18.78
C LEU A 39 0.45 8.79 -18.63
N GLY A 40 1.12 9.37 -19.64
CA GLY A 40 1.51 10.78 -19.64
C GLY A 40 0.29 11.71 -19.60
N THR A 41 -0.76 11.37 -20.35
CA THR A 41 -2.02 12.14 -20.35
C THR A 41 -2.73 12.06 -18.99
N ILE A 42 -2.75 10.88 -18.35
CA ILE A 42 -3.29 10.71 -17.00
C ILE A 42 -2.53 11.60 -16.01
N GLN A 43 -1.19 11.59 -16.04
CA GLN A 43 -0.35 12.46 -15.21
C GLN A 43 -0.72 13.94 -15.38
N ASP A 44 -0.74 14.43 -16.61
CA ASP A 44 -0.98 15.85 -16.91
C ASP A 44 -2.39 16.30 -16.50
N ARG A 45 -3.39 15.44 -16.72
CA ARG A 45 -4.77 15.69 -16.29
C ARG A 45 -4.91 15.69 -14.77
N ILE A 46 -4.23 14.79 -14.05
CA ILE A 46 -4.22 14.79 -12.58
C ILE A 46 -3.51 16.04 -12.04
N ALA A 47 -2.40 16.45 -12.65
CA ALA A 47 -1.71 17.68 -12.26
C ALA A 47 -2.60 18.92 -12.45
N SER A 48 -3.31 18.99 -13.59
CA SER A 48 -4.27 20.06 -13.90
C SER A 48 -5.45 20.06 -12.92
N LEU A 49 -6.01 18.88 -12.62
CA LEU A 49 -7.04 18.69 -11.61
C LEU A 49 -6.58 19.23 -10.24
N CYS A 50 -5.35 18.92 -9.84
CA CYS A 50 -4.82 19.41 -8.57
C CYS A 50 -4.73 20.94 -8.51
N ILE A 51 -4.51 21.61 -9.64
CA ILE A 51 -4.54 23.09 -9.71
C ILE A 51 -5.98 23.59 -9.58
N GLU A 52 -6.91 23.00 -10.33
CA GLU A 52 -8.33 23.37 -10.28
C GLU A 52 -8.93 23.20 -8.88
N LEU A 53 -8.70 22.06 -8.25
CA LEU A 53 -9.24 21.77 -6.91
C LEU A 53 -8.65 22.68 -5.85
N ARG A 54 -7.38 23.06 -5.99
CA ARG A 54 -6.74 24.00 -5.08
C ARG A 54 -7.48 25.33 -5.08
N ASP A 55 -7.83 25.84 -6.26
CA ASP A 55 -8.59 27.07 -6.41
C ASP A 55 -10.04 26.90 -5.92
N ARG A 56 -10.69 25.81 -6.29
CA ARG A 56 -12.08 25.49 -5.93
C ARG A 56 -12.30 25.40 -4.42
N PHE A 57 -11.35 24.81 -3.70
CA PHE A 57 -11.41 24.62 -2.25
C PHE A 57 -10.58 25.63 -1.44
N MET A 58 -9.98 26.62 -2.10
CA MET A 58 -9.13 27.65 -1.46
C MET A 58 -7.99 27.06 -0.61
N LEU A 59 -7.34 26.02 -1.11
CA LEU A 59 -6.24 25.33 -0.43
C LEU A 59 -4.93 26.11 -0.59
N ARG A 60 -3.93 25.79 0.22
CA ARG A 60 -2.62 26.46 0.16
C ARG A 60 -1.94 26.21 -1.20
N ALA A 61 -1.31 27.26 -1.74
CA ALA A 61 -0.62 27.26 -3.03
C ALA A 61 0.42 26.12 -3.16
N ASP A 62 1.13 25.84 -2.08
CA ASP A 62 2.24 24.89 -1.99
C ASP A 62 1.81 23.48 -1.55
N GLN A 63 0.54 23.27 -1.19
CA GLN A 63 0.07 21.96 -0.72
C GLN A 63 -0.04 20.98 -1.90
N PRO A 64 0.71 19.87 -1.91
CA PRO A 64 0.49 18.78 -2.86
C PRO A 64 -0.84 18.08 -2.53
N LEU A 65 -1.64 17.77 -3.55
CA LEU A 65 -2.95 17.14 -3.37
C LEU A 65 -2.95 15.66 -3.77
N ALA A 66 -2.30 15.35 -4.90
CA ALA A 66 -2.10 14.00 -5.37
C ALA A 66 -0.76 13.87 -6.12
N ARG A 67 -0.26 12.64 -6.24
CA ARG A 67 0.93 12.28 -7.00
C ARG A 67 0.63 11.04 -7.84
N PHE A 68 0.92 11.11 -9.14
CA PHE A 68 0.93 9.97 -10.03
C PHE A 68 2.37 9.51 -10.24
N TYR A 69 2.62 8.20 -10.25
CA TYR A 69 3.93 7.63 -10.58
C TYR A 69 3.81 6.20 -11.11
N ILE A 70 4.80 5.80 -11.89
CA ILE A 70 4.96 4.42 -12.36
C ILE A 70 5.60 3.57 -11.26
N LYS A 71 5.25 2.28 -11.20
CA LYS A 71 5.80 1.35 -10.21
C LYS A 71 6.01 -0.03 -10.80
N GLY A 72 6.29 -1.00 -9.94
CA GLY A 72 6.34 -2.40 -10.34
C GLY A 72 7.58 -2.74 -11.15
N GLY A 73 7.44 -3.73 -12.04
CA GLY A 73 8.61 -4.36 -12.65
C GLY A 73 9.34 -3.53 -13.68
N ASN A 74 8.60 -2.91 -14.60
CA ASN A 74 9.21 -2.07 -15.63
C ASN A 74 9.80 -0.79 -15.02
N ALA A 75 9.16 -0.19 -14.01
CA ALA A 75 9.72 0.95 -13.30
C ALA A 75 11.07 0.58 -12.64
N PHE A 76 11.16 -0.59 -11.98
CA PHE A 76 12.42 -1.05 -11.40
C PHE A 76 13.53 -1.20 -12.46
N THR A 77 13.20 -1.81 -13.61
CA THR A 77 14.16 -1.95 -14.71
C THR A 77 14.60 -0.59 -15.24
N ALA A 78 13.68 0.33 -15.52
CA ALA A 78 13.98 1.69 -15.97
C ALA A 78 14.85 2.45 -14.96
N CYS A 79 14.59 2.31 -13.66
CA CYS A 79 15.39 2.91 -12.60
C CYS A 79 16.83 2.37 -12.62
N MET A 80 17.01 1.04 -12.71
CA MET A 80 18.32 0.42 -12.79
C MET A 80 19.09 0.81 -14.05
N ASP A 81 18.41 0.87 -15.21
CA ASP A 81 19.01 1.27 -16.48
C ASP A 81 19.48 2.73 -16.42
N LEU A 82 18.67 3.64 -15.87
CA LEU A 82 19.04 5.04 -15.65
C LEU A 82 20.30 5.15 -14.77
N LEU A 83 20.35 4.40 -13.66
CA LEU A 83 21.51 4.40 -12.74
C LEU A 83 22.79 3.83 -13.37
N GLN A 84 22.67 3.03 -14.42
CA GLN A 84 23.79 2.47 -15.18
C GLN A 84 24.16 3.32 -16.41
N GLY A 85 23.44 4.41 -16.68
CA GLY A 85 23.62 5.23 -17.88
C GLY A 85 23.10 4.58 -19.16
N HIS A 86 22.20 3.60 -19.04
CA HIS A 86 21.51 2.93 -20.15
C HIS A 86 20.15 3.60 -20.43
N ASP A 87 20.14 4.91 -20.65
CA ASP A 87 18.96 5.76 -20.66
C ASP A 87 18.37 6.04 -22.05
N GLN A 88 18.58 5.18 -23.05
CA GLN A 88 18.13 5.48 -24.43
C GLN A 88 16.60 5.45 -24.59
N HIS A 89 15.95 4.40 -24.07
CA HIS A 89 14.50 4.15 -24.15
C HIS A 89 13.99 3.42 -22.88
N LEU A 90 13.70 4.18 -21.83
CA LEU A 90 13.25 3.70 -20.52
C LEU A 90 11.83 3.12 -20.52
N PHE A 91 10.91 3.70 -21.28
CA PHE A 91 9.47 3.41 -21.28
C PHE A 91 9.00 2.72 -22.58
N ASP A 92 9.74 2.91 -23.67
CA ASP A 92 9.44 2.31 -24.97
C ASP A 92 10.04 0.90 -25.14
N SER A 93 10.57 0.29 -24.07
CA SER A 93 11.16 -1.05 -24.08
C SER A 93 10.47 -2.01 -23.11
N GLY A 94 10.73 -3.32 -23.25
CA GLY A 94 10.21 -4.37 -22.37
C GLY A 94 8.96 -5.09 -22.91
N SER A 95 8.45 -6.03 -22.09
CA SER A 95 7.29 -6.85 -22.43
C SER A 95 6.32 -7.05 -21.27
N SER A 96 6.52 -6.40 -20.12
CA SER A 96 5.52 -6.42 -19.04
C SER A 96 4.54 -5.25 -19.17
N ASP A 97 3.40 -5.39 -18.50
CA ASP A 97 2.43 -4.33 -18.22
C ASP A 97 3.05 -3.16 -17.44
N TRP A 98 2.35 -2.03 -17.42
CA TRP A 98 2.73 -0.88 -16.60
C TRP A 98 1.85 -0.78 -15.36
N ASP A 99 2.45 -1.12 -14.22
CA ASP A 99 1.90 -0.81 -12.90
C ASP A 99 2.10 0.70 -12.61
N THR A 100 1.06 1.36 -12.11
CA THR A 100 1.10 2.76 -11.69
C THR A 100 0.28 2.99 -10.42
N GLN A 101 0.51 4.14 -9.79
CA GLN A 101 -0.19 4.52 -8.57
C GLN A 101 -0.52 6.00 -8.55
N VAL A 102 -1.72 6.31 -8.06
CA VAL A 102 -2.12 7.67 -7.67
C VAL A 102 -2.21 7.71 -6.15
N ALA A 103 -1.30 8.42 -5.51
CA ALA A 103 -1.36 8.71 -4.08
C ALA A 103 -2.10 10.05 -3.87
N ILE A 104 -3.11 10.06 -3.02
CA ILE A 104 -3.87 11.26 -2.62
C ILE A 104 -3.47 11.60 -1.18
N ASP A 105 -3.32 12.89 -0.87
CA ASP A 105 -2.98 13.36 0.48
C ASP A 105 -4.07 12.94 1.49
N PRO A 106 -3.77 12.01 2.41
CA PRO A 106 -4.75 11.49 3.36
C PRO A 106 -5.05 12.46 4.52
N TRP A 107 -4.36 13.60 4.54
CA TRP A 107 -4.53 14.69 5.50
C TRP A 107 -5.41 15.83 4.97
N LEU A 108 -5.86 15.74 3.72
CA LEU A 108 -6.83 16.68 3.16
C LEU A 108 -8.19 16.57 3.86
N PRO A 109 -9.02 17.64 3.85
CA PRO A 109 -10.41 17.52 4.27
C PRO A 109 -11.15 16.45 3.47
N GLY A 110 -12.06 15.72 4.12
CA GLY A 110 -12.80 14.61 3.50
C GLY A 110 -13.47 14.98 2.17
N SER A 111 -14.11 16.16 2.10
CA SER A 111 -14.74 16.66 0.87
C SER A 111 -13.77 16.88 -0.30
N VAL A 112 -12.51 17.21 -0.02
CA VAL A 112 -11.46 17.36 -1.03
C VAL A 112 -10.97 15.98 -1.48
N GLN A 113 -10.78 15.05 -0.54
CA GLN A 113 -10.42 13.66 -0.86
C GLN A 113 -11.51 13.02 -1.74
N ASP A 114 -12.79 13.19 -1.39
CA ASP A 114 -13.91 12.63 -2.14
C ASP A 114 -13.96 13.16 -3.58
N ALA A 115 -13.75 14.47 -3.74
CA ALA A 115 -13.62 15.09 -5.06
C ALA A 115 -12.44 14.54 -5.86
N LEU A 116 -11.26 14.44 -5.23
CA LEU A 116 -10.06 13.87 -5.88
C LEU A 116 -10.32 12.44 -6.33
N HIS A 117 -10.86 11.58 -5.47
CA HIS A 117 -11.15 10.19 -5.80
C HIS A 117 -12.12 10.06 -6.98
N ALA A 118 -13.21 10.83 -6.98
CA ALA A 118 -14.22 10.79 -8.04
C ALA A 118 -13.65 11.30 -9.38
N GLU A 119 -12.98 12.45 -9.37
CA GLU A 119 -12.47 13.07 -10.61
C GLU A 119 -11.24 12.32 -11.16
N ILE A 120 -10.43 11.69 -10.30
CA ILE A 120 -9.35 10.78 -10.74
C ILE A 120 -9.92 9.50 -11.36
N GLU A 121 -10.98 8.91 -10.79
CA GLU A 121 -11.69 7.78 -11.42
C GLU A 121 -12.11 8.14 -12.85
N ASP A 122 -12.76 9.30 -13.02
CA ASP A 122 -13.21 9.76 -14.34
C ASP A 122 -12.04 9.97 -15.32
N ILE A 123 -10.94 10.60 -14.88
CA ILE A 123 -9.73 10.77 -15.71
C ILE A 123 -9.18 9.41 -16.15
N VAL A 124 -8.98 8.48 -15.20
CA VAL A 124 -8.37 7.18 -15.48
C VAL A 124 -9.25 6.36 -16.43
N VAL A 125 -10.56 6.29 -16.17
CA VAL A 125 -11.48 5.53 -17.00
C VAL A 125 -11.59 6.13 -18.41
N ASP A 126 -11.70 7.45 -18.53
CA ASP A 126 -11.78 8.14 -19.83
C ASP A 126 -10.52 7.92 -20.67
N GLU A 127 -9.33 8.11 -20.08
CA GLU A 127 -8.07 7.90 -20.80
C GLU A 127 -7.82 6.43 -21.15
N MET A 128 -8.19 5.48 -20.28
CA MET A 128 -8.13 4.05 -20.61
C MET A 128 -9.03 3.69 -21.79
N LYS A 129 -10.23 4.28 -21.89
CA LYS A 129 -11.14 4.04 -23.05
C LYS A 129 -10.54 4.58 -24.34
N LYS A 130 -9.97 5.80 -24.32
CA LYS A 130 -9.31 6.40 -25.49
C LYS A 130 -8.10 5.56 -25.92
N ALA A 131 -7.25 5.18 -24.97
CA ALA A 131 -6.11 4.30 -25.21
C ALA A 131 -6.57 2.97 -25.82
N GLY A 132 -7.65 2.39 -25.31
CA GLY A 132 -8.20 1.14 -25.83
C GLY A 132 -8.62 1.23 -27.31
N VAL A 133 -9.28 2.32 -27.71
CA VAL A 133 -9.64 2.56 -29.12
C VAL A 133 -8.40 2.68 -30.00
N LEU A 134 -7.38 3.42 -29.56
CA LEU A 134 -6.13 3.58 -30.31
C LEU A 134 -5.38 2.24 -30.43
N ILE A 135 -5.33 1.44 -29.36
CA ILE A 135 -4.72 0.11 -29.38
C ILE A 135 -5.45 -0.81 -30.37
N ALA A 136 -6.79 -0.83 -30.36
CA ALA A 136 -7.55 -1.61 -31.33
C ALA A 136 -7.25 -1.20 -32.77
N PHE A 137 -7.14 0.11 -33.02
CA PHE A 137 -6.74 0.63 -34.32
C PHE A 137 -5.35 0.14 -34.72
N GLU A 138 -4.33 0.28 -33.87
CA GLU A 138 -2.98 -0.19 -34.16
C GLU A 138 -2.92 -1.70 -34.43
N LEU A 139 -3.71 -2.50 -33.70
CA LEU A 139 -3.80 -3.95 -33.93
C LEU A 139 -4.52 -4.30 -35.24
N SER A 140 -5.47 -3.47 -35.69
CA SER A 140 -6.18 -3.68 -36.96
C SER A 140 -5.27 -3.54 -38.19
N LEU A 141 -4.15 -2.83 -38.05
CA LEU A 141 -3.15 -2.64 -39.11
C LEU A 141 -2.26 -3.89 -39.30
N LEU A 142 -2.33 -4.85 -38.38
CA LEU A 142 -1.57 -6.09 -38.45
C LEU A 142 -2.27 -7.12 -39.35
N ALA A 143 -1.49 -7.98 -39.99
CA ALA A 143 -2.04 -9.18 -40.61
C ALA A 143 -2.69 -10.09 -39.54
N SER A 144 -3.77 -10.79 -39.91
CA SER A 144 -4.56 -11.59 -38.96
C SER A 144 -3.75 -12.67 -38.22
N ASP A 145 -2.73 -13.25 -38.87
CA ASP A 145 -1.81 -14.25 -38.30
C ASP A 145 -0.72 -13.62 -37.42
N ALA A 146 -0.46 -12.33 -37.61
CA ALA A 146 0.47 -11.55 -36.79
C ALA A 146 -0.19 -10.95 -35.53
N SER A 147 -1.52 -10.97 -35.41
CA SER A 147 -2.24 -10.37 -34.29
C SER A 147 -1.90 -11.05 -32.95
N PRO A 148 -1.63 -10.28 -31.87
CA PRO A 148 -1.47 -10.84 -30.53
C PRO A 148 -2.78 -11.39 -29.95
N LEU A 149 -3.93 -11.05 -30.56
CA LEU A 149 -5.26 -11.48 -30.12
C LEU A 149 -5.77 -12.74 -30.83
N ALA A 150 -4.99 -13.27 -31.79
CA ALA A 150 -5.36 -14.48 -32.50
C ALA A 150 -5.49 -15.69 -31.54
N GLN A 151 -6.48 -16.53 -31.81
CA GLN A 151 -6.69 -17.79 -31.09
C GLN A 151 -5.40 -18.62 -31.06
N GLN A 152 -5.08 -19.20 -29.91
CA GLN A 152 -3.84 -19.93 -29.70
C GLN A 152 -4.02 -21.17 -28.85
N VAL A 153 -3.11 -22.12 -29.00
CA VAL A 153 -3.03 -23.32 -28.18
C VAL A 153 -1.90 -23.15 -27.17
N TYR A 154 -2.22 -23.22 -25.89
CA TYR A 154 -1.25 -23.24 -24.80
C TYR A 154 -1.04 -24.70 -24.34
N PRO A 155 0.16 -25.27 -24.44
CA PRO A 155 0.42 -26.64 -24.03
C PRO A 155 0.42 -26.76 -22.50
N ILE A 156 -0.25 -27.77 -21.93
CA ILE A 156 -0.18 -28.06 -20.50
C ILE A 156 0.89 -29.14 -20.27
N PRO A 157 1.93 -28.91 -19.43
CA PRO A 157 2.95 -29.92 -19.18
C PRO A 157 2.39 -31.21 -18.57
N ARG A 158 2.77 -32.36 -19.14
CA ARG A 158 2.31 -33.72 -18.78
C ARG A 158 2.48 -34.10 -17.29
N ALA A 159 3.39 -33.44 -16.57
CA ALA A 159 3.68 -33.71 -15.15
C ALA A 159 2.52 -33.35 -14.20
N GLN A 160 1.50 -32.62 -14.66
CA GLN A 160 0.37 -32.14 -13.85
C GLN A 160 -0.88 -33.05 -13.93
N TRP A 161 -0.79 -34.20 -14.60
CA TRP A 161 -1.95 -35.09 -14.86
C TRP A 161 -1.66 -36.56 -14.52
N PRO A 162 -2.69 -37.39 -14.27
CA PRO A 162 -2.54 -38.82 -14.06
C PRO A 162 -1.74 -39.50 -15.19
N PRO A 163 -0.99 -40.58 -14.90
CA PRO A 163 -0.04 -41.20 -15.85
C PRO A 163 -0.68 -41.84 -17.10
N HIS A 164 -2.01 -41.79 -17.25
CA HIS A 164 -2.75 -42.39 -18.36
C HIS A 164 -3.48 -41.39 -19.26
N THR A 165 -3.24 -40.09 -19.11
CA THR A 165 -3.91 -39.03 -19.89
C THR A 165 -3.15 -38.74 -21.20
N THR A 166 -3.88 -38.56 -22.30
CA THR A 166 -3.42 -38.04 -23.61
C THR A 166 -2.78 -36.66 -23.43
N ASP A 167 -1.97 -36.17 -24.37
CA ASP A 167 -1.48 -34.77 -24.31
C ASP A 167 -2.67 -33.80 -24.25
N VAL A 168 -2.73 -32.95 -23.21
CA VAL A 168 -3.81 -31.98 -22.99
C VAL A 168 -3.28 -30.57 -23.20
N GLY A 169 -4.02 -29.75 -23.93
CA GLY A 169 -3.75 -28.33 -24.15
C GLY A 169 -4.91 -27.45 -23.71
N CYS A 170 -4.71 -26.13 -23.76
CA CYS A 170 -5.74 -25.12 -23.62
C CYS A 170 -5.90 -24.36 -24.94
N LEU A 171 -7.10 -24.37 -25.51
CA LEU A 171 -7.46 -23.43 -26.56
C LEU A 171 -7.84 -22.09 -25.92
N LEU A 172 -7.05 -21.06 -26.19
CA LEU A 172 -7.25 -19.71 -25.68
C LEU A 172 -7.99 -18.87 -26.72
N LYS A 173 -9.12 -18.28 -26.31
CA LYS A 173 -9.90 -17.35 -27.14
C LYS A 173 -10.09 -16.04 -26.40
N CYS A 174 -9.88 -14.93 -27.10
CA CYS A 174 -10.17 -13.61 -26.60
C CYS A 174 -11.68 -13.38 -26.62
N ASP A 175 -12.23 -12.74 -25.58
CA ASP A 175 -13.66 -12.41 -25.53
C ASP A 175 -14.03 -11.39 -26.60
N GLU A 176 -15.18 -11.58 -27.22
CA GLU A 176 -15.79 -10.60 -28.13
C GLU A 176 -17.30 -10.50 -27.81
N PRO A 177 -17.79 -9.34 -27.34
CA PRO A 177 -17.08 -8.08 -27.09
C PRO A 177 -16.28 -8.09 -25.77
N GLN A 178 -15.30 -7.18 -25.68
CA GLN A 178 -14.69 -6.79 -24.41
C GLN A 178 -15.56 -5.73 -23.69
N THR A 179 -15.56 -5.72 -22.37
CA THR A 179 -16.50 -4.91 -21.58
C THR A 179 -15.83 -4.20 -20.41
N PHE A 180 -16.44 -3.11 -19.94
CA PHE A 180 -16.15 -2.58 -18.61
C PHE A 180 -16.75 -3.49 -17.53
N ARG A 181 -15.97 -3.90 -16.53
CA ARG A 181 -16.37 -4.82 -15.45
C ARG A 181 -16.03 -4.22 -14.09
N ARG A 182 -17.03 -4.08 -13.22
CA ARG A 182 -16.82 -3.75 -11.80
C ARG A 182 -16.80 -5.03 -10.96
N VAL A 183 -15.72 -5.24 -10.22
CA VAL A 183 -15.52 -6.35 -9.30
C VAL A 183 -15.55 -5.79 -7.89
N PHE A 184 -16.53 -6.22 -7.10
CA PHE A 184 -16.66 -5.86 -5.68
C PHE A 184 -16.06 -6.95 -4.78
N ASP A 185 -15.98 -6.66 -3.48
CA ASP A 185 -15.38 -7.50 -2.43
C ASP A 185 -15.58 -9.03 -2.65
N ARG A 186 -14.49 -9.78 -2.54
CA ARG A 186 -14.38 -11.21 -2.88
C ARG A 186 -15.38 -12.09 -2.10
N ASP A 187 -15.80 -11.63 -0.92
CA ASP A 187 -16.70 -12.35 0.01
C ASP A 187 -18.17 -11.90 -0.09
N ARG A 188 -18.48 -10.90 -0.92
CA ARG A 188 -19.88 -10.66 -1.33
C ARG A 188 -20.21 -11.68 -2.42
N THR A 189 -21.14 -12.58 -2.10
CA THR A 189 -21.76 -13.49 -3.06
C THR A 189 -22.36 -12.69 -4.22
N GLY A 190 -21.62 -12.63 -5.32
CA GLY A 190 -22.06 -12.02 -6.56
C GLY A 190 -21.02 -11.05 -7.10
N LEU A 191 -20.40 -11.44 -8.22
CA LEU A 191 -20.15 -10.47 -9.27
C LEU A 191 -21.52 -9.85 -9.58
N SER A 192 -21.88 -8.72 -8.96
CA SER A 192 -22.74 -7.78 -9.67
C SER A 192 -21.85 -7.15 -10.72
N ALA A 193 -21.58 -7.96 -11.74
CA ALA A 193 -21.04 -7.49 -12.97
C ALA A 193 -22.12 -6.52 -13.46
N TYR A 194 -21.94 -5.22 -13.25
CA TYR A 194 -22.63 -4.21 -14.04
C TYR A 194 -22.01 -4.32 -15.45
N THR A 195 -22.28 -5.45 -16.09
CA THR A 195 -21.77 -5.90 -17.38
C THR A 195 -22.82 -5.54 -18.39
N GLY A 196 -22.50 -4.59 -19.23
CA GLY A 196 -23.37 -4.27 -20.36
C GLY A 196 -22.91 -3.06 -21.14
N VAL A 197 -21.98 -2.26 -20.63
CA VAL A 197 -21.44 -1.15 -21.39
C VAL A 197 -20.20 -1.62 -22.14
N GLU A 198 -20.38 -1.91 -23.43
CA GLU A 198 -19.27 -1.97 -24.39
C GLU A 198 -18.46 -0.67 -24.27
N ILE A 199 -17.14 -0.80 -24.19
CA ILE A 199 -16.25 0.37 -23.98
C ILE A 199 -16.32 1.32 -25.17
N ALA A 200 -16.41 0.77 -26.38
CA ALA A 200 -16.78 1.46 -27.60
C ALA A 200 -17.20 0.40 -28.63
N LYS A 201 -18.26 0.67 -29.39
CA LYS A 201 -18.56 -0.10 -30.59
C LYS A 201 -17.84 0.56 -31.75
N LEU A 202 -16.66 0.04 -32.10
CA LEU A 202 -15.94 0.52 -33.27
C LEU A 202 -16.73 0.06 -34.51
N GLY A 203 -17.23 1.03 -35.27
CA GLY A 203 -17.98 0.77 -36.48
C GLY A 203 -17.04 0.36 -37.60
N GLU A 204 -16.86 -0.94 -37.80
CA GLU A 204 -16.55 -1.63 -39.07
C GLU A 204 -16.40 -3.14 -38.81
N ARG A 205 -16.63 -3.99 -39.82
CA ARG A 205 -16.68 -5.46 -39.66
C ARG A 205 -15.33 -6.13 -39.34
N ASP A 206 -14.21 -5.40 -39.43
CA ASP A 206 -12.86 -6.00 -39.41
C ASP A 206 -11.90 -5.38 -38.37
N MET A 207 -12.33 -4.47 -37.49
CA MET A 207 -11.48 -3.97 -36.40
C MET A 207 -11.62 -4.83 -35.13
N PRO A 208 -10.51 -5.19 -34.45
CA PRO A 208 -10.58 -5.94 -33.20
C PRO A 208 -11.31 -5.11 -32.13
N SER A 209 -11.99 -5.80 -31.21
CA SER A 209 -12.61 -5.14 -30.05
C SER A 209 -11.56 -4.38 -29.23
N PRO A 210 -11.85 -3.16 -28.74
CA PRO A 210 -10.95 -2.47 -27.81
C PRO A 210 -10.78 -3.29 -26.53
N PRO A 211 -9.65 -3.16 -25.81
CA PRO A 211 -9.45 -3.84 -24.53
C PRO A 211 -10.55 -3.48 -23.54
N GLY A 212 -10.86 -4.44 -22.68
CA GLY A 212 -11.73 -4.31 -21.51
C GLY A 212 -11.09 -3.43 -20.43
N ILE A 213 -11.93 -2.97 -19.50
CA ILE A 213 -11.49 -2.29 -18.28
C ILE A 213 -12.08 -3.04 -17.10
N VAL A 214 -11.24 -3.43 -16.15
CA VAL A 214 -11.65 -4.03 -14.89
C VAL A 214 -11.40 -3.03 -13.78
N LEU A 215 -12.48 -2.55 -13.16
CA LEU A 215 -12.45 -1.86 -11.88
C LEU A 215 -12.53 -2.92 -10.79
N ASN A 216 -11.46 -3.13 -10.04
CA ASN A 216 -11.44 -4.03 -8.91
C ASN A 216 -11.43 -3.27 -7.59
N ASP A 217 -12.61 -3.20 -6.99
CA ASP A 217 -12.90 -2.64 -5.68
C ASP A 217 -12.87 -3.72 -4.57
N GLY A 218 -12.41 -4.93 -4.88
CA GLY A 218 -12.24 -6.02 -3.91
C GLY A 218 -10.82 -6.18 -3.36
N ILE A 219 -9.82 -5.49 -3.92
CA ILE A 219 -8.41 -5.60 -3.49
C ILE A 219 -8.14 -4.56 -2.40
N LYS A 220 -8.62 -4.78 -1.17
CA LYS A 220 -8.23 -3.91 -0.05
C LYS A 220 -6.72 -3.99 0.19
N PRO A 221 -6.03 -2.86 0.45
CA PRO A 221 -6.58 -1.53 0.76
C PRO A 221 -6.70 -0.57 -0.44
N PHE A 222 -6.65 -1.05 -1.68
CA PHE A 222 -6.66 -0.23 -2.89
C PHE A 222 -7.97 -0.37 -3.69
N VAL A 223 -8.12 0.51 -4.67
CA VAL A 223 -8.96 0.32 -5.85
C VAL A 223 -8.03 0.18 -7.04
N LEU A 224 -8.25 -0.82 -7.89
CA LEU A 224 -7.43 -1.09 -9.06
C LEU A 224 -8.24 -0.89 -10.34
N TYR A 225 -7.74 -0.03 -11.24
CA TYR A 225 -8.24 0.12 -12.60
C TYR A 225 -7.27 -0.60 -13.53
N ARG A 226 -7.78 -1.56 -14.29
CA ARG A 226 -6.95 -2.38 -15.18
C ARG A 226 -7.46 -2.33 -16.60
N LEU A 227 -6.62 -1.88 -17.53
CA LEU A 227 -6.84 -1.98 -18.97
C LEU A 227 -6.24 -3.28 -19.47
N GLY A 228 -7.02 -4.07 -20.21
CA GLY A 228 -6.57 -5.38 -20.64
C GLY A 228 -7.59 -6.17 -21.43
N TYR A 229 -7.19 -7.31 -21.97
CA TYR A 229 -8.13 -8.20 -22.67
C TYR A 229 -8.50 -9.38 -21.78
N THR A 230 -9.78 -9.72 -21.75
CA THR A 230 -10.25 -10.97 -21.13
C THR A 230 -10.20 -12.10 -22.15
N TRP A 231 -9.71 -13.24 -21.69
CA TRP A 231 -9.62 -14.50 -22.44
C TRP A 231 -10.32 -15.62 -21.68
N HIS A 232 -10.77 -16.64 -22.41
CA HIS A 232 -11.18 -17.91 -21.85
C HIS A 232 -10.36 -19.05 -22.42
N ALA A 233 -10.05 -20.03 -21.56
CA ALA A 233 -9.34 -21.24 -21.91
C ALA A 233 -10.28 -22.44 -21.88
N THR A 234 -10.30 -23.23 -22.96
CA THR A 234 -11.03 -24.49 -23.05
C THR A 234 -10.04 -25.65 -23.18
N LEU A 235 -10.27 -26.76 -22.48
CA LEU A 235 -9.38 -27.92 -22.56
C LEU A 235 -9.51 -28.61 -23.94
N ILE A 236 -8.37 -29.06 -24.48
CA ILE A 236 -8.29 -29.85 -25.72
C ILE A 236 -7.42 -31.09 -25.50
N GLU A 237 -7.76 -32.22 -26.10
CA GLU A 237 -7.00 -33.48 -26.01
C GLU A 237 -6.38 -33.87 -27.38
N GLY A 238 -5.21 -34.51 -27.37
CA GLY A 238 -4.33 -34.76 -28.52
C GLY A 238 -4.96 -35.32 -29.82
N TYR A 239 -4.52 -34.73 -30.95
CA TYR A 239 -4.97 -34.78 -32.36
C TYR A 239 -6.24 -33.97 -32.69
N PRO A 240 -6.21 -33.14 -33.76
CA PRO A 240 -6.19 -31.68 -33.67
C PRO A 240 -7.54 -30.99 -33.48
N ASP A 241 -8.61 -31.67 -33.04
CA ASP A 241 -9.96 -31.06 -33.08
C ASP A 241 -10.93 -31.48 -31.94
N HIS A 242 -10.53 -32.30 -30.97
CA HIS A 242 -11.45 -32.62 -29.86
C HIS A 242 -11.39 -31.55 -28.76
N ILE A 243 -12.24 -30.53 -28.91
CA ILE A 243 -12.56 -29.61 -27.82
C ILE A 243 -13.38 -30.38 -26.79
N VAL A 244 -12.75 -30.72 -25.67
CA VAL A 244 -13.49 -31.11 -24.48
C VAL A 244 -14.18 -29.82 -24.03
N SER A 245 -15.51 -29.75 -24.09
CA SER A 245 -16.29 -28.54 -23.80
C SER A 245 -16.28 -28.15 -22.31
N GLN A 246 -15.15 -28.35 -21.64
CA GLN A 246 -14.87 -28.02 -20.25
C GLN A 246 -13.90 -26.84 -20.20
N PRO A 247 -14.22 -25.79 -19.43
CA PRO A 247 -13.32 -24.66 -19.23
C PRO A 247 -12.09 -25.11 -18.43
N ALA A 248 -10.89 -24.68 -18.85
CA ALA A 248 -9.65 -24.97 -18.13
C ALA A 248 -9.57 -24.25 -16.78
N SER A 249 -10.21 -23.08 -16.68
CA SER A 249 -10.49 -22.39 -15.41
C SER A 249 -11.93 -21.84 -15.40
N PRO A 250 -12.62 -21.87 -14.25
CA PRO A 250 -13.94 -21.24 -14.10
C PRO A 250 -13.90 -19.71 -14.09
N ARG A 251 -12.71 -19.08 -14.14
CA ARG A 251 -12.54 -17.61 -14.22
C ARG A 251 -11.90 -17.20 -15.54
N GLY A 252 -12.26 -16.02 -16.02
CA GLY A 252 -11.57 -15.40 -17.15
C GLY A 252 -10.09 -15.16 -16.86
N ILE A 253 -9.26 -15.29 -17.89
CA ILE A 253 -7.83 -14.98 -17.88
C ILE A 253 -7.68 -13.53 -18.30
N LEU A 254 -7.02 -12.72 -17.46
CA LEU A 254 -6.78 -11.30 -17.76
C LEU A 254 -5.38 -11.15 -18.34
N MET A 255 -5.32 -10.54 -19.52
CA MET A 255 -4.10 -10.00 -20.11
C MET A 255 -4.02 -8.52 -19.79
N GLU A 256 -2.87 -8.05 -19.32
CA GLU A 256 -2.74 -6.74 -18.65
C GLU A 256 -1.93 -5.77 -19.51
N LEU A 257 -2.34 -4.50 -19.59
CA LEU A 257 -1.64 -3.44 -20.32
C LEU A 257 -1.26 -2.30 -19.37
N ILE A 258 -2.25 -1.80 -18.63
CA ILE A 258 -2.10 -0.71 -17.66
C ILE A 258 -2.83 -1.11 -16.39
N ASP A 259 -2.14 -0.97 -15.27
CA ASP A 259 -2.71 -1.01 -13.94
C ASP A 259 -2.56 0.36 -13.26
N VAL A 260 -3.67 0.98 -12.85
CA VAL A 260 -3.69 2.19 -12.03
C VAL A 260 -4.27 1.85 -10.68
N SER A 261 -3.44 1.90 -9.64
CA SER A 261 -3.86 1.67 -8.27
C SER A 261 -4.08 2.98 -7.52
N VAL A 262 -5.19 3.08 -6.79
CA VAL A 262 -5.49 4.23 -5.93
C VAL A 262 -5.74 3.69 -4.51
N PRO A 263 -4.94 4.09 -3.49
CA PRO A 263 -5.22 3.73 -2.09
C PRO A 263 -6.62 4.20 -1.71
N ARG A 264 -7.36 3.42 -0.92
CA ARG A 264 -8.65 3.89 -0.41
C ARG A 264 -8.46 5.06 0.54
N ARG A 265 -9.46 5.93 0.59
CA ARG A 265 -9.55 6.97 1.61
C ARG A 265 -9.43 6.37 3.01
N ASP A 266 -8.68 7.07 3.87
CA ASP A 266 -8.54 6.74 5.28
C ASP A 266 -8.08 5.29 5.50
N THR A 267 -7.03 4.86 4.80
CA THR A 267 -6.29 3.63 5.13
C THR A 267 -4.88 3.98 5.59
N ILE A 268 -4.29 3.11 6.42
CA ILE A 268 -2.89 3.26 6.85
C ILE A 268 -1.94 3.16 5.66
N GLU A 269 -2.29 2.43 4.62
CA GLU A 269 -1.46 2.32 3.42
C GLU A 269 -1.44 3.63 2.62
N ALA A 270 -2.55 4.37 2.54
CA ALA A 270 -2.56 5.71 1.94
C ALA A 270 -1.63 6.67 2.71
N ILE A 271 -1.65 6.59 4.05
CA ILE A 271 -0.79 7.37 4.94
C ILE A 271 0.68 6.98 4.77
N ALA A 272 0.99 5.69 4.76
CA ALA A 272 2.35 5.20 4.60
C ALA A 272 2.96 5.66 3.28
N ILE A 273 2.24 5.52 2.17
CA ILE A 273 2.69 5.98 0.85
C ILE A 273 2.93 7.50 0.86
N TRP A 274 1.99 8.27 1.40
CA TRP A 274 2.13 9.73 1.44
C TRP A 274 3.29 10.19 2.32
N SER A 275 3.51 9.54 3.46
CA SER A 275 4.64 9.78 4.35
C SER A 275 5.98 9.44 3.69
N GLU A 276 6.05 8.35 2.93
CA GLU A 276 7.26 7.99 2.19
C GLU A 276 7.63 9.07 1.16
N ILE A 277 6.63 9.65 0.47
CA ILE A 277 6.83 10.81 -0.43
C ILE A 277 7.28 12.04 0.36
N GLY A 278 6.58 12.38 1.44
CA GLY A 278 6.84 13.59 2.23
C GLY A 278 8.20 13.61 2.93
N ASN A 279 8.68 12.44 3.38
CA ASN A 279 9.96 12.28 4.07
C ASN A 279 11.14 12.10 3.11
N GLY A 280 10.91 12.10 1.79
CA GLY A 280 11.96 11.86 0.79
C GLY A 280 12.46 10.41 0.75
N HIS A 281 11.72 9.45 1.35
CA HIS A 281 11.97 8.01 1.19
C HIS A 281 11.47 7.48 -0.15
N LEU A 282 10.61 8.25 -0.82
CA LEU A 282 10.17 8.05 -2.19
C LEU A 282 10.41 9.36 -2.95
N THR A 283 11.54 9.45 -3.64
CA THR A 283 11.77 10.53 -4.59
C THR A 283 11.13 10.15 -5.92
N ILE A 284 10.16 10.95 -6.36
CA ILE A 284 9.54 10.80 -7.68
C ILE A 284 10.13 11.89 -8.57
N ALA A 285 10.98 11.51 -9.49
CA ALA A 285 11.49 12.40 -10.52
C ALA A 285 10.75 12.15 -11.83
N THR A 286 10.41 13.21 -12.54
CA THR A 286 10.01 13.08 -13.95
C THR A 286 11.25 12.62 -14.72
N ALA A 287 11.26 11.35 -15.12
CA ALA A 287 12.35 10.76 -15.87
C ALA A 287 11.97 10.71 -17.34
N ALA A 288 12.97 10.88 -18.20
CA ALA A 288 12.91 10.60 -19.62
C ALA A 288 14.29 10.15 -20.07
N GLY A 289 14.34 9.14 -20.94
CA GLY A 289 15.54 8.74 -21.63
C GLY A 289 15.97 9.73 -22.69
N GLN A 290 17.21 9.62 -23.17
CA GLN A 290 17.83 10.54 -24.13
C GLN A 290 17.05 10.69 -25.45
N GLN A 291 16.35 9.63 -25.86
CA GLN A 291 15.58 9.60 -27.10
C GLN A 291 14.08 9.48 -26.85
N GLU A 292 13.64 9.69 -25.59
CA GLU A 292 12.23 9.57 -25.25
C GLU A 292 11.47 10.84 -25.56
N ARG A 293 10.29 10.63 -26.13
CA ARG A 293 9.31 11.68 -26.35
C ARG A 293 8.39 11.93 -25.15
N TRP A 294 8.36 11.00 -24.20
CA TRP A 294 7.48 11.02 -23.03
C TRP A 294 8.29 11.14 -21.77
N GLN A 295 7.75 11.84 -20.77
CA GLN A 295 8.36 11.94 -19.46
C GLN A 295 7.35 11.43 -18.42
N LEU A 296 7.74 10.44 -17.62
CA LEU A 296 6.88 9.83 -16.61
C LEU A 296 7.54 9.89 -15.22
N PRO A 297 6.74 9.93 -14.13
CA PRO A 297 7.27 10.12 -12.80
C PRO A 297 7.73 8.76 -12.29
N LEU A 298 9.05 8.59 -12.20
CA LEU A 298 9.72 7.35 -11.85
C LEU A 298 10.28 7.44 -10.42
N PRO A 299 9.92 6.48 -9.54
CA PRO A 299 10.53 6.35 -8.22
C PRO A 299 12.03 6.02 -8.26
N ASP A 300 12.72 6.41 -7.20
CA ASP A 300 14.12 6.06 -6.97
C ASP A 300 14.34 4.61 -6.51
N LEU A 301 15.60 4.25 -6.27
CA LEU A 301 15.98 2.92 -5.84
C LEU A 301 15.52 2.61 -4.40
N ASP A 302 15.38 3.61 -3.54
CA ASP A 302 14.96 3.43 -2.14
C ASP A 302 13.50 2.96 -2.08
N TYR A 303 12.64 3.56 -2.91
CA TYR A 303 11.27 3.08 -3.10
C TYR A 303 11.24 1.61 -3.51
N HIS A 304 12.01 1.23 -4.52
CA HIS A 304 12.02 -0.15 -4.98
C HIS A 304 12.58 -1.12 -3.93
N LEU A 305 13.54 -0.69 -3.11
CA LEU A 305 14.00 -1.47 -1.97
C LEU A 305 12.85 -1.72 -1.00
N ARG A 306 12.20 -0.64 -0.53
CA ARG A 306 11.10 -0.69 0.45
C ARG A 306 9.91 -1.49 -0.08
N GLU A 307 9.51 -1.32 -1.33
CA GLU A 307 8.39 -2.08 -1.94
C GLU A 307 8.69 -3.58 -1.96
N ASN A 308 9.89 -4.00 -2.38
CA ASN A 308 10.24 -5.43 -2.40
C ASN A 308 10.39 -6.01 -0.99
N LEU A 309 10.97 -5.26 -0.04
CA LEU A 309 11.05 -5.68 1.36
C LEU A 309 9.66 -5.76 2.01
N LEU A 310 8.75 -4.82 1.72
CA LEU A 310 7.39 -4.81 2.23
C LEU A 310 6.67 -6.11 1.85
N MET A 311 6.73 -6.49 0.57
CA MET A 311 6.12 -7.73 0.11
C MET A 311 6.78 -8.98 0.71
N LEU A 312 8.08 -8.95 0.97
CA LEU A 312 8.77 -10.05 1.68
C LEU A 312 8.33 -10.12 3.14
N CYS A 313 8.10 -8.99 3.80
CA CYS A 313 7.52 -8.94 5.14
C CYS A 313 6.08 -9.49 5.15
N GLU A 314 5.25 -9.13 4.17
CA GLU A 314 3.88 -9.67 4.02
C GLU A 314 3.89 -11.20 3.89
N ILE A 315 4.81 -11.75 3.09
CA ILE A 315 4.98 -13.21 2.94
C ILE A 315 5.47 -13.83 4.25
N ALA A 316 6.30 -13.13 5.02
CA ALA A 316 6.78 -13.62 6.31
C ALA A 316 5.69 -13.61 7.39
N SER A 317 4.78 -12.64 7.36
CA SER A 317 3.63 -12.53 8.28
C SER A 317 2.46 -13.45 7.89
N ASP A 318 2.27 -13.69 6.60
CA ASP A 318 1.29 -14.63 6.06
C ASP A 318 1.89 -15.42 4.88
N PRO A 319 2.36 -16.67 5.11
CA PRO A 319 2.90 -17.52 4.04
C PRO A 319 1.89 -17.83 2.92
N LEU A 320 0.60 -17.61 3.13
CA LEU A 320 -0.47 -17.79 2.15
C LEU A 320 -0.86 -16.47 1.45
N ALA A 321 -0.12 -15.38 1.68
CA ALA A 321 -0.36 -14.10 1.03
C ALA A 321 -0.35 -14.24 -0.50
N LEU A 322 -1.21 -13.47 -1.18
CA LEU A 322 -1.42 -13.54 -2.63
C LEU A 322 -0.10 -13.38 -3.43
N GLY A 323 0.88 -12.66 -2.87
CA GLY A 323 2.19 -12.41 -3.47
C GLY A 323 3.26 -13.49 -3.25
N ALA A 324 3.00 -14.55 -2.47
CA ALA A 324 4.01 -15.54 -2.07
C ALA A 324 4.74 -16.20 -3.26
N HIS A 325 4.03 -16.48 -4.35
CA HIS A 325 4.61 -17.03 -5.58
C HIS A 325 5.67 -16.12 -6.23
N LYS A 326 5.73 -14.82 -5.90
CA LYS A 326 6.72 -13.87 -6.41
C LYS A 326 7.94 -13.73 -5.49
N GLU A 327 8.03 -14.47 -4.38
CA GLU A 327 9.12 -14.33 -3.38
C GLU A 327 10.50 -14.36 -4.04
N ALA A 328 10.78 -15.36 -4.88
CA ALA A 328 12.08 -15.50 -5.55
C ALA A 328 12.45 -14.25 -6.37
N LYS A 329 11.50 -13.71 -7.13
CA LYS A 329 11.68 -12.50 -7.94
C LYS A 329 11.91 -11.26 -7.05
N ARG A 330 11.26 -11.17 -5.89
CA ARG A 330 11.47 -10.08 -4.93
C ARG A 330 12.87 -10.14 -4.32
N ARG A 331 13.33 -11.33 -3.95
CA ARG A 331 14.71 -11.56 -3.46
C ARG A 331 15.76 -11.19 -4.50
N GLU A 332 15.56 -11.58 -5.76
CA GLU A 332 16.45 -11.23 -6.87
C GLU A 332 16.60 -9.71 -7.01
N ARG A 333 15.48 -8.96 -6.96
CA ARG A 333 15.51 -7.49 -7.02
C ARG A 333 16.23 -6.88 -5.84
N VAL A 334 15.97 -7.35 -4.62
CA VAL A 334 16.69 -6.86 -3.43
C VAL A 334 18.19 -7.16 -3.54
N ALA A 335 18.58 -8.31 -4.10
CA ALA A 335 19.99 -8.63 -4.34
C ALA A 335 20.64 -7.71 -5.38
N ALA A 336 19.94 -7.38 -6.47
CA ALA A 336 20.42 -6.42 -7.46
C ALA A 336 20.59 -5.00 -6.86
N ILE A 337 19.61 -4.57 -6.06
CA ILE A 337 19.66 -3.30 -5.33
C ILE A 337 20.85 -3.28 -4.35
N HIS A 338 21.01 -4.33 -3.55
CA HIS A 338 22.14 -4.47 -2.63
C HIS A 338 23.49 -4.39 -3.35
N ALA A 339 23.63 -5.07 -4.49
CA ALA A 339 24.86 -5.03 -5.28
C ALA A 339 25.18 -3.61 -5.78
N TRP A 340 24.17 -2.83 -6.16
CA TRP A 340 24.33 -1.43 -6.52
C TRP A 340 24.73 -0.57 -5.31
N TYR A 341 24.05 -0.73 -4.16
CA TYR A 341 24.42 -0.01 -2.92
C TYR A 341 25.86 -0.36 -2.47
N ALA A 342 26.31 -1.59 -2.70
CA ALA A 342 27.69 -2.01 -2.45
C ALA A 342 28.69 -1.27 -3.34
N SER A 343 28.43 -1.16 -4.65
CA SER A 343 29.32 -0.44 -5.57
C SER A 343 29.33 1.07 -5.33
N ALA A 344 28.22 1.63 -4.81
CA ALA A 344 28.08 3.04 -4.46
C ALA A 344 28.57 3.41 -3.04
N ALA A 345 29.12 2.47 -2.27
CA ALA A 345 29.53 2.65 -0.87
C ALA A 345 28.38 3.11 0.06
N GLN A 346 27.16 2.67 -0.22
CA GLN A 346 25.94 3.04 0.49
C GLN A 346 25.27 1.85 1.22
N LEU A 347 26.01 0.78 1.51
CA LEU A 347 25.51 -0.35 2.34
C LEU A 347 24.98 0.05 3.72
N PRO A 348 25.55 1.05 4.44
CA PRO A 348 24.97 1.50 5.71
C PRO A 348 23.53 2.00 5.56
N HIS A 349 23.20 2.64 4.43
CA HIS A 349 21.84 3.08 4.13
C HIS A 349 20.90 1.89 3.91
N PHE A 350 21.31 0.92 3.08
CA PHE A 350 20.55 -0.32 2.84
C PHE A 350 20.23 -1.05 4.15
N GLN A 351 21.23 -1.17 5.04
CA GLN A 351 21.05 -1.82 6.34
C GLN A 351 20.18 -0.98 7.30
N GLY A 352 20.26 0.35 7.21
CA GLY A 352 19.36 1.26 7.91
C GLY A 352 17.89 1.06 7.53
N VAL A 353 17.60 0.91 6.23
CA VAL A 353 16.23 0.62 5.74
C VAL A 353 15.73 -0.73 6.27
N LEU A 354 16.56 -1.77 6.20
CA LEU A 354 16.22 -3.09 6.76
C LEU A 354 15.92 -3.04 8.26
N ALA A 355 16.78 -2.37 9.03
CA ALA A 355 16.62 -2.25 10.47
C ALA A 355 15.37 -1.42 10.83
N GLY A 356 15.09 -0.35 10.08
CA GLY A 356 13.88 0.46 10.22
C GLY A 356 12.61 -0.36 9.98
N MET A 357 12.55 -1.09 8.87
CA MET A 357 11.40 -1.97 8.55
C MET A 357 11.26 -3.14 9.54
N ALA A 358 12.38 -3.66 10.04
CA ALA A 358 12.41 -4.69 11.07
C ALA A 358 12.06 -4.14 12.46
N GLY A 359 12.12 -2.84 12.72
CA GLY A 359 11.96 -2.25 14.07
C GLY A 359 13.05 -2.67 15.05
N ARG A 360 14.19 -3.17 14.54
CA ARG A 360 15.38 -3.61 15.29
C ARG A 360 16.50 -3.95 14.32
N HIS A 361 17.71 -4.08 14.83
CA HIS A 361 18.84 -4.49 14.02
C HIS A 361 18.68 -5.93 13.52
N VAL A 362 18.98 -6.15 12.23
CA VAL A 362 18.95 -7.47 11.58
C VAL A 362 20.19 -7.65 10.71
N GLY A 363 20.82 -8.83 10.83
CA GLY A 363 22.09 -9.16 10.17
C GLY A 363 23.30 -8.41 10.71
N ALA A 364 24.43 -8.51 10.02
CA ALA A 364 25.68 -7.82 10.30
C ALA A 364 26.15 -6.98 9.10
N LEU A 365 26.99 -5.98 9.34
CA LEU A 365 27.62 -5.19 8.27
C LEU A 365 28.49 -6.12 7.40
N GLY A 366 28.20 -6.14 6.10
CA GLY A 366 28.92 -6.99 5.12
C GLY A 366 28.25 -8.33 4.82
N ASP A 367 27.13 -8.65 5.47
CA ASP A 367 26.29 -9.79 5.08
C ASP A 367 25.76 -9.60 3.64
N ASP A 368 25.59 -10.71 2.93
CA ASP A 368 24.95 -10.67 1.61
C ASP A 368 23.45 -10.40 1.70
N ALA A 369 22.86 -9.98 0.57
CA ALA A 369 21.44 -9.65 0.49
C ALA A 369 20.52 -10.80 0.93
N ALA A 370 20.91 -12.05 0.65
CA ALA A 370 20.10 -13.22 1.00
C ALA A 370 20.04 -13.41 2.52
N THR A 371 21.18 -13.29 3.20
CA THR A 371 21.33 -13.37 4.65
C THR A 371 20.53 -12.26 5.33
N LEU A 372 20.68 -11.03 4.85
CA LEU A 372 19.97 -9.86 5.37
C LEU A 372 18.44 -9.99 5.23
N VAL A 373 17.94 -10.40 4.05
CA VAL A 373 16.51 -10.62 3.83
C VAL A 373 15.98 -11.76 4.71
N ASN A 374 16.74 -12.84 4.87
CA ASN A 374 16.34 -13.94 5.74
C ASN A 374 16.23 -13.50 7.21
N ALA A 375 17.17 -12.67 7.68
CA ALA A 375 17.12 -12.10 9.03
C ALA A 375 15.91 -11.19 9.23
N LEU A 376 15.59 -10.32 8.26
CA LEU A 376 14.37 -9.51 8.27
C LEU A 376 13.11 -10.37 8.36
N MET A 377 12.94 -11.33 7.43
CA MET A 377 11.75 -12.17 7.38
C MET A 377 11.60 -13.03 8.65
N ALA A 378 12.70 -13.53 9.21
CA ALA A 378 12.68 -14.25 10.48
C ALA A 378 12.24 -13.34 11.64
N SER A 379 12.73 -12.10 11.69
CA SER A 379 12.32 -11.09 12.68
C SER A 379 10.82 -10.75 12.59
N VAL A 380 10.28 -10.66 11.38
CA VAL A 380 8.84 -10.43 11.14
C VAL A 380 8.02 -11.65 11.58
N ARG A 381 8.42 -12.86 11.16
CA ARG A 381 7.73 -14.12 11.51
C ARG A 381 7.67 -14.33 13.03
N ALA A 382 8.77 -14.06 13.73
CA ALA A 382 8.87 -14.15 15.18
C ALA A 382 7.83 -13.27 15.92
N ARG A 383 7.48 -12.11 15.35
CA ARG A 383 6.59 -11.11 15.98
C ARG A 383 5.17 -11.09 15.42
N THR A 384 4.89 -11.97 14.47
CA THR A 384 3.57 -12.13 13.85
C THR A 384 3.03 -13.52 14.14
N THR A 385 3.41 -14.51 13.32
CA THR A 385 2.88 -15.89 13.40
C THR A 385 3.40 -16.68 14.60
N GLN A 386 4.58 -16.35 15.12
CA GLN A 386 5.19 -17.03 16.27
C GLN A 386 5.08 -16.22 17.58
N ALA A 387 4.43 -15.05 17.54
CA ALA A 387 4.28 -14.21 18.72
C ALA A 387 3.36 -14.88 19.75
N ALA A 388 3.71 -14.75 21.04
CA ALA A 388 2.84 -15.16 22.13
C ALA A 388 1.44 -14.54 21.97
N PRO A 389 0.35 -15.25 22.32
CA PRO A 389 -0.99 -14.71 22.18
C PRO A 389 -1.22 -13.55 23.15
N ASP A 390 -1.87 -12.48 22.68
CA ASP A 390 -2.25 -11.35 23.54
C ASP A 390 -3.51 -11.65 24.37
N TYR A 391 -4.25 -12.69 24.00
CA TYR A 391 -5.52 -13.10 24.60
C TYR A 391 -5.48 -14.53 25.12
N ALA A 392 -6.20 -14.77 26.22
CA ALA A 392 -6.56 -16.09 26.72
C ALA A 392 -8.06 -16.08 27.06
N ASN A 393 -8.82 -17.06 26.55
CA ASN A 393 -10.27 -17.17 26.78
C ASN A 393 -11.05 -15.88 26.42
N GLY A 394 -10.70 -15.23 25.30
CA GLY A 394 -11.36 -14.00 24.83
C GLY A 394 -11.07 -12.75 25.66
N GLN A 395 -10.06 -12.77 26.54
CA GLN A 395 -9.66 -11.64 27.37
C GLN A 395 -8.16 -11.38 27.24
N PRO A 396 -7.68 -10.13 27.34
CA PRO A 396 -6.25 -9.84 27.37
C PRO A 396 -5.56 -10.61 28.51
N THR A 397 -4.40 -11.23 28.22
CA THR A 397 -3.65 -12.01 29.23
C THR A 397 -3.24 -11.13 30.41
N ASP A 398 -3.02 -11.76 31.58
CA ASP A 398 -2.55 -11.05 32.78
C ASP A 398 -1.19 -10.37 32.54
N ALA A 399 -0.30 -11.01 31.78
CA ALA A 399 0.99 -10.45 31.40
C ALA A 399 0.83 -9.17 30.55
N THR A 400 -0.02 -9.21 29.51
CA THR A 400 -0.32 -8.05 28.67
C THR A 400 -0.93 -6.92 29.50
N ARG A 401 -1.90 -7.23 30.36
CA ARG A 401 -2.57 -6.26 31.22
C ARG A 401 -1.59 -5.60 32.20
N ALA A 402 -0.79 -6.40 32.91
CA ALA A 402 0.16 -5.90 33.89
C ALA A 402 1.22 -5.01 33.25
N ARG A 403 1.75 -5.40 32.07
CA ARG A 403 2.72 -4.61 31.30
C ARG A 403 2.18 -3.23 30.94
N ILE A 404 0.97 -3.15 30.38
CA ILE A 404 0.36 -1.87 29.98
C ILE A 404 0.02 -1.02 31.20
N LEU A 405 -0.54 -1.61 32.26
CA LEU A 405 -0.83 -0.88 33.49
C LEU A 405 0.43 -0.31 34.15
N ALA A 406 1.56 -1.05 34.11
CA ALA A 406 2.84 -0.54 34.57
C ALA A 406 3.36 0.62 33.69
N ALA A 407 3.20 0.52 32.37
CA ALA A 407 3.62 1.56 31.43
C ALA A 407 2.88 2.90 31.60
N ARG A 408 1.69 2.91 32.19
CA ARG A 408 0.96 4.14 32.53
C ARG A 408 1.72 5.04 33.49
N HIS A 409 2.55 4.48 34.38
CA HIS A 409 3.41 5.28 35.24
C HIS A 409 4.46 6.04 34.41
N GLY A 410 5.14 5.36 33.49
CA GLY A 410 6.07 5.98 32.54
C GLY A 410 5.40 7.01 31.63
N THR A 411 4.15 6.77 31.24
CA THR A 411 3.34 7.74 30.48
C THR A 411 3.09 9.02 31.29
N GLY A 412 2.83 8.91 32.60
CA GLY A 412 2.72 10.07 33.50
C GLY A 412 4.02 10.88 33.57
N THR A 413 5.16 10.20 33.64
CA THR A 413 6.49 10.85 33.58
C THR A 413 6.68 11.56 32.24
N LEU A 414 6.38 10.90 31.11
CA LEU A 414 6.46 11.52 29.78
C LEU A 414 5.59 12.77 29.67
N LEU A 415 4.37 12.77 30.22
CA LEU A 415 3.51 13.94 30.25
C LEU A 415 4.09 15.09 31.09
N THR A 416 4.81 14.76 32.17
CA THR A 416 5.51 15.77 32.99
C THR A 416 6.66 16.39 32.21
N LEU A 417 7.50 15.57 31.58
CA LEU A 417 8.59 16.04 30.73
C LEU A 417 8.07 16.86 29.53
N LEU A 418 6.92 16.47 28.97
CA LEU A 418 6.26 17.19 27.89
C LEU A 418 5.74 18.56 28.35
N SER A 419 5.16 18.64 29.55
CA SER A 419 4.72 19.90 30.17
C SER A 419 5.89 20.88 30.35
N ASP A 420 7.06 20.38 30.72
CA ASP A 420 8.26 21.20 30.94
C ASP A 420 8.94 21.64 29.63
N ALA A 421 8.63 20.97 28.52
CA ALA A 421 9.18 21.29 27.19
C ALA A 421 8.46 22.45 26.48
N PHE A 422 7.42 23.03 27.08
CA PHE A 422 6.80 24.24 26.55
C PHE A 422 7.59 25.48 26.97
N THR A 423 7.60 26.51 26.12
CA THR A 423 8.26 27.80 26.41
C THR A 423 7.72 28.54 27.64
N ALA A 424 6.56 28.12 28.16
CA ALA A 424 5.98 28.56 29.43
C ALA A 424 5.30 27.37 30.12
N PRO A 425 5.19 27.35 31.46
CA PRO A 425 4.56 26.24 32.19
C PRO A 425 3.14 25.94 31.68
N VAL A 426 2.87 24.68 31.31
CA VAL A 426 1.56 24.22 30.84
C VAL A 426 1.04 23.10 31.72
N LEU A 427 -0.09 23.32 32.40
CA LEU A 427 -0.80 22.21 33.04
C LEU A 427 -1.56 21.42 31.98
N LEU A 428 -1.09 20.21 31.68
CA LEU A 428 -1.73 19.32 30.72
C LEU A 428 -2.92 18.59 31.36
N SER A 429 -4.10 18.74 30.77
CA SER A 429 -5.20 17.80 31.00
C SER A 429 -5.01 16.63 30.04
N ALA A 430 -4.74 15.44 30.57
CA ALA A 430 -4.36 14.28 29.77
C ALA A 430 -5.20 13.04 30.09
N ALA A 431 -5.28 12.14 29.11
CA ALA A 431 -5.97 10.87 29.20
C ALA A 431 -5.18 9.77 28.49
N PHE A 432 -5.26 8.55 29.02
CA PHE A 432 -4.62 7.40 28.39
C PHE A 432 -5.33 7.03 27.08
N SER A 433 -4.54 6.64 26.08
CA SER A 433 -4.98 6.16 24.76
C SER A 433 -4.30 4.82 24.41
N ASP A 434 -3.91 4.06 25.44
CA ASP A 434 -3.24 2.77 25.29
C ASP A 434 -4.14 1.68 24.70
N ASP A 435 -3.52 0.60 24.23
CA ASP A 435 -4.24 -0.49 23.57
C ASP A 435 -5.16 -1.26 24.52
N LEU A 436 -4.90 -1.25 25.84
CA LEU A 436 -5.82 -1.90 26.78
C LEU A 436 -7.14 -1.14 26.82
N LEU A 437 -7.13 0.20 26.79
CA LEU A 437 -8.34 1.00 26.61
C LEU A 437 -9.02 0.69 25.27
N LEU A 438 -8.26 0.69 24.18
CA LEU A 438 -8.80 0.44 22.83
C LEU A 438 -9.52 -0.91 22.79
N MET A 439 -8.84 -2.00 23.14
CA MET A 439 -9.40 -3.35 23.07
C MET A 439 -10.62 -3.52 23.97
N ASN A 440 -10.62 -2.94 25.17
CA ASN A 440 -11.78 -2.93 26.05
C ASN A 440 -12.97 -2.16 25.47
N THR A 441 -12.71 -1.10 24.71
CA THR A 441 -13.75 -0.30 24.04
C THR A 441 -14.34 -1.08 22.86
N LEU A 442 -13.48 -1.65 22.01
CA LEU A 442 -13.91 -2.47 20.87
C LEU A 442 -14.69 -3.70 21.31
N ALA A 443 -14.33 -4.31 22.45
CA ALA A 443 -14.99 -5.50 22.99
C ALA A 443 -16.44 -5.26 23.44
N GLN A 444 -16.86 -3.99 23.54
CA GLN A 444 -18.27 -3.64 23.78
C GLN A 444 -19.16 -3.87 22.56
N SER A 445 -18.57 -3.95 21.35
CA SER A 445 -19.29 -4.28 20.12
C SER A 445 -19.35 -5.79 19.92
N PRO A 446 -20.55 -6.40 19.87
CA PRO A 446 -20.69 -7.84 19.63
C PRO A 446 -20.35 -8.26 18.19
N TYR A 447 -20.12 -7.29 17.29
CA TYR A 447 -19.83 -7.52 15.88
C TYR A 447 -18.33 -7.58 15.56
N LEU A 448 -17.47 -7.36 16.56
CA LEU A 448 -16.02 -7.38 16.39
C LEU A 448 -15.39 -8.60 17.06
N ALA A 449 -14.60 -9.34 16.29
CA ALA A 449 -13.72 -10.38 16.80
C ALA A 449 -12.43 -9.74 17.36
N VAL A 450 -12.54 -9.12 18.54
CA VAL A 450 -11.44 -8.35 19.16
C VAL A 450 -10.22 -9.22 19.49
N ASP A 451 -10.43 -10.51 19.73
CA ASP A 451 -9.37 -11.50 19.93
C ASP A 451 -8.51 -11.75 18.69
N GLN A 452 -8.98 -11.37 17.50
CA GLN A 452 -8.19 -11.38 16.25
C GLN A 452 -7.34 -10.11 16.08
N LEU A 453 -7.61 -9.04 16.84
CA LEU A 453 -6.81 -7.83 16.83
C LEU A 453 -5.62 -7.98 17.77
N ARG A 454 -4.43 -7.60 17.31
CA ARG A 454 -3.20 -7.64 18.13
C ARG A 454 -2.99 -6.30 18.83
N PHE A 455 -2.33 -6.35 19.99
CA PHE A 455 -1.78 -5.15 20.62
C PHE A 455 -0.60 -4.67 19.77
N SER A 456 -0.49 -3.36 19.57
CA SER A 456 0.58 -2.68 18.84
C SER A 456 1.96 -3.02 19.42
N GLY A 457 2.04 -3.12 20.75
CA GLY A 457 3.28 -3.27 21.51
C GLY A 457 3.80 -1.94 22.09
N VAL A 458 3.18 -0.81 21.71
CA VAL A 458 3.48 0.51 22.26
C VAL A 458 2.54 0.76 23.45
N ASP A 459 3.06 0.58 24.66
CA ASP A 459 2.24 0.58 25.87
C ASP A 459 2.04 1.97 26.49
N MET A 460 2.94 2.91 26.16
CA MET A 460 2.83 4.28 26.63
C MET A 460 2.08 5.12 25.60
N ALA A 461 0.82 5.44 25.87
CA ALA A 461 0.04 6.27 24.98
C ALA A 461 -0.91 7.21 25.73
N ALA A 462 -0.91 8.48 25.33
CA ALA A 462 -1.80 9.48 25.90
C ALA A 462 -2.21 10.56 24.90
N VAL A 463 -3.33 11.21 25.20
CA VAL A 463 -3.83 12.43 24.55
C VAL A 463 -3.87 13.53 25.61
N ALA A 464 -3.34 14.71 25.30
CA ALA A 464 -3.30 15.85 26.18
C ALA A 464 -3.87 17.11 25.51
N ARG A 465 -4.70 17.87 26.22
CA ARG A 465 -5.29 19.11 25.73
C ARG A 465 -4.34 20.28 25.90
N VAL A 466 -4.23 21.10 24.86
CA VAL A 466 -3.45 22.35 24.83
C VAL A 466 -4.19 23.42 24.05
N SER A 467 -3.91 24.69 24.30
CA SER A 467 -4.34 25.77 23.39
C SER A 467 -3.55 25.72 22.08
N TYR A 468 -4.09 26.32 21.01
CA TYR A 468 -3.39 26.42 19.73
C TYR A 468 -2.02 27.12 19.85
N LYS A 469 -1.94 28.18 20.67
CA LYS A 469 -0.68 28.86 20.95
C LYS A 469 0.34 27.94 21.63
N GLN A 470 -0.11 27.10 22.57
CA GLN A 470 0.77 26.13 23.23
C GLN A 470 1.22 25.05 22.24
N LEU A 471 0.32 24.53 21.40
CA LEU A 471 0.67 23.56 20.36
C LEU A 471 1.81 24.05 19.47
N GLN A 472 1.77 25.33 19.05
CA GLN A 472 2.83 25.96 18.26
C GLN A 472 4.12 26.24 19.04
N ALA A 473 4.04 26.27 20.36
CA ALA A 473 5.13 26.66 21.26
C ALA A 473 5.83 25.48 21.93
N LEU A 474 5.51 24.24 21.53
CA LEU A 474 6.20 23.03 21.98
C LEU A 474 7.64 23.01 21.44
N ASP A 475 8.62 22.87 22.31
CA ASP A 475 9.99 22.57 21.91
C ASP A 475 10.21 21.05 21.88
N ILE A 476 10.12 20.47 20.69
CA ILE A 476 10.30 19.03 20.47
C ILE A 476 11.72 18.59 20.84
N ALA A 477 12.73 19.43 20.59
CA ALA A 477 14.12 19.09 20.89
C ALA A 477 14.39 19.10 22.40
N ALA A 478 13.80 20.05 23.14
CA ALA A 478 13.85 20.06 24.59
C ALA A 478 13.16 18.81 25.18
N PHE A 479 12.00 18.42 24.63
CA PHE A 479 11.31 17.21 25.03
C PHE A 479 12.14 15.96 24.75
N GLU A 480 12.69 15.82 23.54
CA GLU A 480 13.60 14.73 23.15
C GLU A 480 14.78 14.59 24.10
N HIS A 481 15.44 15.72 24.42
CA HIS A 481 16.57 15.74 25.34
C HIS A 481 16.18 15.31 26.76
N ALA A 482 15.05 15.81 27.28
CA ALA A 482 14.57 15.48 28.61
C ALA A 482 14.21 13.98 28.74
N VAL A 483 13.59 13.40 27.71
CA VAL A 483 13.29 11.96 27.66
C VAL A 483 14.58 11.14 27.57
N GLY A 484 15.55 11.56 26.75
CA GLY A 484 16.86 10.91 26.66
C GLY A 484 17.62 10.91 27.99
N GLN A 485 17.58 12.03 28.73
CA GLN A 485 18.17 12.10 30.08
C GLN A 485 17.47 11.15 31.07
N TRP A 486 16.13 11.10 31.03
CA TRP A 486 15.35 10.23 31.90
C TRP A 486 15.63 8.74 31.65
N LEU A 487 15.74 8.34 30.38
CA LEU A 487 15.97 6.94 30.00
C LEU A 487 17.46 6.55 30.03
N GLY A 488 18.37 7.51 29.92
CA GLY A 488 19.79 7.26 29.72
C GLY A 488 20.16 6.84 28.29
N GLU A 489 19.20 6.86 27.35
CA GLU A 489 19.34 6.39 25.97
C GLU A 489 19.41 7.55 24.97
N ASP A 490 19.64 7.25 23.70
CA ASP A 490 19.45 8.22 22.62
C ASP A 490 17.98 8.18 22.20
N VAL A 491 17.34 9.34 22.12
CA VAL A 491 15.90 9.44 21.83
C VAL A 491 15.72 10.28 20.59
N GLN A 492 14.77 9.89 19.75
CA GLN A 492 14.30 10.71 18.64
C GLN A 492 12.79 10.90 18.78
N VAL A 493 12.32 12.14 18.68
CA VAL A 493 10.88 12.45 18.67
C VAL A 493 10.48 12.95 17.30
N LEU A 494 9.60 12.21 16.63
CA LEU A 494 8.98 12.64 15.37
C LEU A 494 7.58 13.15 15.62
N ALA A 495 7.14 14.12 14.83
CA ALA A 495 5.86 14.81 15.00
C ALA A 495 5.07 14.83 13.69
N GLN A 496 3.78 14.46 13.78
CA GLN A 496 2.84 14.50 12.66
C GLN A 496 1.71 15.44 13.03
N PRO A 497 1.65 16.66 12.45
CA PRO A 497 0.48 17.51 12.58
C PRO A 497 -0.69 16.91 11.79
N HIS A 498 -1.89 17.02 12.34
CA HIS A 498 -3.12 16.59 11.69
C HIS A 498 -4.33 17.34 12.25
N ASN A 499 -5.48 17.18 11.60
CA ASN A 499 -6.73 17.79 12.02
C ASN A 499 -7.78 16.70 12.21
N THR A 500 -8.57 16.85 13.28
CA THR A 500 -9.69 15.95 13.55
C THR A 500 -11.00 16.72 13.42
N PRO A 501 -11.92 16.29 12.54
CA PRO A 501 -13.28 16.84 12.49
C PRO A 501 -14.02 16.58 13.81
N ARG A 502 -14.66 17.61 14.35
CA ARG A 502 -15.41 17.55 15.62
C ARG A 502 -16.81 18.13 15.43
N VAL A 503 -17.68 17.87 16.41
CA VAL A 503 -18.94 18.60 16.52
C VAL A 503 -18.65 20.09 16.69
N GLY A 504 -19.11 20.91 15.75
CA GLY A 504 -18.95 22.37 15.79
C GLY A 504 -17.64 22.93 15.22
N GLY A 505 -16.77 22.12 14.61
CA GLY A 505 -15.56 22.63 13.93
C GLY A 505 -14.45 21.58 13.76
N ILE A 506 -13.21 22.05 13.69
CA ILE A 506 -12.01 21.22 13.61
C ILE A 506 -11.15 21.44 14.86
N SER A 507 -10.53 20.38 15.36
CA SER A 507 -9.39 20.49 16.28
C SER A 507 -8.09 20.32 15.50
N TYR A 508 -7.12 21.16 15.84
CA TYR A 508 -5.72 21.02 15.42
C TYR A 508 -4.98 20.13 16.39
N GLU A 509 -4.21 19.19 15.86
CA GLU A 509 -3.56 18.14 16.64
C GLU A 509 -2.14 17.90 16.15
N CYS A 510 -1.31 17.37 17.05
CA CYS A 510 0.03 16.90 16.72
C CYS A 510 0.30 15.62 17.48
N THR A 511 0.55 14.53 16.75
CA THR A 511 0.95 13.25 17.34
C THR A 511 2.47 13.14 17.30
N LEU A 512 3.05 12.91 18.47
CA LEU A 512 4.46 12.65 18.70
C LEU A 512 4.68 11.13 18.81
N VAL A 513 5.67 10.62 18.09
CA VAL A 513 6.17 9.25 18.25
C VAL A 513 7.57 9.33 18.84
N VAL A 514 7.75 8.71 20.00
CA VAL A 514 9.03 8.67 20.72
C VAL A 514 9.75 7.39 20.37
N PHE A 515 10.91 7.51 19.74
CA PHE A 515 11.82 6.41 19.44
C PHE A 515 12.95 6.36 20.44
N VAL A 516 13.29 5.17 20.91
CA VAL A 516 14.50 4.91 21.69
C VAL A 516 15.49 4.21 20.77
N ASN A 517 16.68 4.80 20.63
CA ASN A 517 17.83 4.23 19.98
C ASN A 517 18.77 3.72 21.08
N ALA A 518 18.83 2.40 21.26
CA ALA A 518 19.65 1.80 22.30
C ALA A 518 21.13 2.15 22.08
N LYS A 519 21.82 2.62 23.12
CA LYS A 519 23.25 2.96 23.09
C LYS A 519 24.17 1.76 23.12
N GLN A 520 23.63 0.57 23.37
CA GLN A 520 24.40 -0.68 23.46
C GLN A 520 23.98 -1.65 22.35
N PRO A 521 24.92 -2.47 21.83
CA PRO A 521 24.59 -3.52 20.88
C PRO A 521 23.43 -4.39 21.39
N PRO A 522 22.40 -4.66 20.56
CA PRO A 522 22.40 -4.53 19.09
C PRO A 522 21.92 -3.18 18.53
N PHE A 523 21.93 -2.09 19.31
CA PHE A 523 21.56 -0.73 18.87
C PHE A 523 20.17 -0.65 18.23
N GLU A 524 19.17 -1.26 18.89
CA GLU A 524 17.81 -1.28 18.38
C GLU A 524 17.17 0.11 18.39
N LYS A 525 16.42 0.43 17.34
CA LYS A 525 15.50 1.57 17.28
C LYS A 525 14.08 1.06 17.50
N THR A 526 13.48 1.40 18.62
CA THR A 526 12.15 0.92 19.00
C THR A 526 11.20 2.08 19.30
N VAL A 527 9.91 1.89 19.06
CA VAL A 527 8.88 2.86 19.42
C VAL A 527 8.50 2.70 20.87
N LEU A 528 8.71 3.73 21.68
CA LEU A 528 8.40 3.74 23.11
C LEU A 528 6.97 4.22 23.39
N ALA A 529 6.56 5.32 22.74
CA ALA A 529 5.34 6.02 23.10
C ALA A 529 4.65 6.74 21.95
N PHE A 530 3.33 6.89 22.09
CA PHE A 530 2.48 7.75 21.26
C PHE A 530 1.82 8.85 22.12
N LEU A 531 2.17 10.10 21.89
CA LEU A 531 1.57 11.23 22.61
C LEU A 531 0.83 12.10 21.60
N THR A 532 -0.36 12.59 21.92
CA THR A 532 -1.08 13.51 21.03
C THR A 532 -1.49 14.77 21.77
N LEU A 533 -1.08 15.91 21.25
CA LEU A 533 -1.53 17.21 21.71
C LEU A 533 -2.75 17.61 20.88
N THR A 534 -3.87 17.93 21.52
CA THR A 534 -5.10 18.35 20.85
C THR A 534 -5.58 19.70 21.35
N THR A 535 -6.08 20.51 20.42
CA THR A 535 -6.78 21.78 20.73
C THR A 535 -8.27 21.62 20.98
N ALA A 536 -8.78 20.39 20.91
CA ALA A 536 -10.16 20.09 21.23
C ALA A 536 -10.49 20.50 22.68
N THR A 537 -11.63 21.15 22.85
CA THR A 537 -12.21 21.42 24.17
C THR A 537 -12.72 20.13 24.83
N ASP A 538 -12.98 20.18 26.13
CA ASP A 538 -13.61 19.08 26.89
C ASP A 538 -14.93 18.62 26.26
N ALA A 539 -15.69 19.53 25.63
CA ALA A 539 -16.93 19.19 24.95
C ALA A 539 -16.71 18.48 23.60
N GLN A 540 -15.61 18.77 22.91
CA GLN A 540 -15.30 18.22 21.58
C GLN A 540 -14.58 16.86 21.66
N ALA A 541 -13.78 16.65 22.70
CA ALA A 541 -13.02 15.42 22.92
C ALA A 541 -13.10 15.05 24.41
N PRO A 542 -14.25 14.60 24.94
CA PRO A 542 -14.42 14.35 26.37
C PRO A 542 -13.50 13.22 26.84
N PHE A 543 -12.91 13.39 28.03
CA PHE A 543 -12.19 12.31 28.69
C PHE A 543 -13.13 11.56 29.62
N HIS A 544 -13.04 10.24 29.59
CA HIS A 544 -13.89 9.35 30.37
C HIS A 544 -13.15 8.83 31.59
N SER A 545 -13.86 8.65 32.70
CA SER A 545 -13.35 7.88 33.84
C SER A 545 -13.62 6.40 33.60
N GLY A 546 -12.63 5.56 33.87
CA GLY A 546 -12.79 4.12 33.68
C GLY A 546 -13.52 3.47 34.85
N PRO A 547 -14.28 2.38 34.61
CA PRO A 547 -15.04 1.70 35.67
C PRO A 547 -14.17 1.05 36.76
N ALA A 548 -12.87 0.82 36.48
CA ALA A 548 -11.94 0.14 37.38
C ALA A 548 -10.81 1.03 37.96
N GLY A 549 -10.74 2.31 37.60
CA GLY A 549 -9.64 3.19 38.00
C GLY A 549 -10.15 4.48 38.62
N GLN A 550 -10.12 4.57 39.96
CA GLN A 550 -10.30 5.85 40.64
C GLN A 550 -9.13 6.77 40.26
N GLY A 551 -9.39 7.79 39.45
CA GLY A 551 -8.42 8.86 39.13
C GLY A 551 -7.74 8.79 37.76
N SER A 552 -8.00 7.79 36.91
CA SER A 552 -7.47 7.75 35.53
C SER A 552 -8.49 8.27 34.51
N ALA A 553 -8.03 9.14 33.60
CA ALA A 553 -8.79 9.63 32.46
C ALA A 553 -8.45 8.83 31.19
N TYR A 554 -9.43 8.61 30.33
CA TYR A 554 -9.34 7.80 29.11
C TYR A 554 -9.83 8.59 27.90
N ALA A 555 -9.07 8.53 26.80
CA ALA A 555 -9.36 9.26 25.57
C ALA A 555 -10.57 8.65 24.83
N ALA A 556 -11.25 9.45 24.00
CA ALA A 556 -12.34 8.94 23.18
C ALA A 556 -11.81 8.10 22.02
N LEU A 557 -12.64 7.20 21.48
CA LEU A 557 -12.25 6.33 20.37
C LEU A 557 -11.77 7.10 19.13
N LEU A 558 -12.37 8.27 18.86
CA LEU A 558 -11.96 9.17 17.78
C LEU A 558 -10.54 9.72 17.98
N ASP A 559 -10.14 10.01 19.22
CA ASP A 559 -8.79 10.51 19.52
C ASP A 559 -7.74 9.39 19.36
N ILE A 560 -8.11 8.17 19.77
CA ILE A 560 -7.27 6.99 19.58
C ILE A 560 -7.08 6.73 18.09
N ASP A 561 -8.15 6.82 17.29
CA ASP A 561 -8.08 6.63 15.84
C ASP A 561 -7.12 7.64 15.17
N GLY A 562 -7.32 8.93 15.44
CA GLY A 562 -6.46 10.00 14.92
C GLY A 562 -5.00 9.82 15.34
N GLN A 563 -4.74 9.45 16.60
CA GLN A 563 -3.40 9.14 17.09
C GLN A 563 -2.78 7.95 16.36
N ARG A 564 -3.51 6.85 16.13
CA ARG A 564 -3.00 5.65 15.46
C ARG A 564 -2.72 5.92 13.98
N LYS A 565 -3.61 6.65 13.30
CA LYS A 565 -3.44 7.16 11.93
C LYS A 565 -2.19 8.03 11.81
N ALA A 566 -2.00 9.00 12.70
CA ALA A 566 -0.83 9.89 12.68
C ALA A 566 0.48 9.21 13.11
N ALA A 567 0.43 8.28 14.06
CA ALA A 567 1.59 7.50 14.46
C ALA A 567 2.10 6.61 13.31
N ALA A 568 1.19 5.97 12.55
CA ALA A 568 1.58 5.13 11.42
C ALA A 568 2.33 5.92 10.32
N ALA A 569 2.06 7.22 10.20
CA ALA A 569 2.74 8.13 9.29
C ALA A 569 4.23 8.33 9.61
N LEU A 570 4.65 8.05 10.84
CA LEU A 570 6.01 8.29 11.36
C LEU A 570 6.79 6.99 11.58
N VAL A 571 6.14 5.83 11.47
CA VAL A 571 6.71 4.52 11.83
C VAL A 571 7.01 3.73 10.57
N ASP A 572 8.29 3.37 10.36
CA ASP A 572 8.74 2.51 9.25
C ASP A 572 8.65 1.01 9.55
N GLU A 573 8.50 0.63 10.82
CA GLU A 573 8.44 -0.77 11.25
C GLU A 573 7.19 -1.48 10.69
N PHE A 574 7.41 -2.56 9.95
CA PHE A 574 6.34 -3.31 9.28
C PHE A 574 5.29 -3.85 10.27
N VAL A 575 5.72 -4.58 11.30
CA VAL A 575 4.81 -5.28 12.23
C VAL A 575 3.95 -4.28 13.00
N LEU A 576 4.56 -3.18 13.46
CA LEU A 576 3.82 -2.13 14.14
C LEU A 576 2.82 -1.45 13.19
N ARG A 577 3.24 -1.08 11.97
CA ARG A 577 2.37 -0.47 10.97
C ARG A 577 1.19 -1.38 10.58
N GLU A 578 1.43 -2.69 10.42
CA GLU A 578 0.38 -3.70 10.16
C GLU A 578 -0.65 -3.76 11.30
N ARG A 579 -0.18 -3.74 12.56
CA ARG A 579 -1.05 -3.74 13.74
C ARG A 579 -1.87 -2.45 13.83
N LEU A 580 -1.25 -1.30 13.58
CA LEU A 580 -1.94 0.00 13.52
C LEU A 580 -3.01 0.01 12.42
N SER A 581 -2.72 -0.58 11.25
CA SER A 581 -3.69 -0.74 10.15
C SER A 581 -4.93 -1.54 10.58
N LYS A 582 -4.72 -2.72 11.17
CA LYS A 582 -5.83 -3.55 11.69
C LYS A 582 -6.62 -2.86 12.80
N GLN A 583 -5.96 -2.13 13.68
CA GLN A 583 -6.62 -1.36 14.74
C GLN A 583 -7.46 -0.22 14.16
N HIS A 584 -6.90 0.54 13.22
CA HIS A 584 -7.60 1.63 12.52
C HIS A 584 -8.85 1.13 11.79
N ASP A 585 -8.71 0.05 11.01
CA ASP A 585 -9.84 -0.56 10.31
C ASP A 585 -10.95 -0.99 11.26
N ALA A 586 -10.59 -1.61 12.41
CA ALA A 586 -11.56 -2.01 13.42
C ALA A 586 -12.28 -0.81 14.04
N ILE A 587 -11.56 0.26 14.39
CA ILE A 587 -12.15 1.49 14.94
C ILE A 587 -13.15 2.11 13.96
N LYS A 588 -12.78 2.19 12.68
CA LYS A 588 -13.63 2.75 11.61
C LYS A 588 -14.93 1.98 11.39
N THR A 589 -15.03 0.72 11.80
CA THR A 589 -16.31 -0.01 11.76
C THR A 589 -17.31 0.49 12.81
N LEU A 590 -16.84 1.15 13.87
CA LEU A 590 -17.67 1.64 14.97
C LEU A 590 -17.92 3.15 14.90
N LEU A 591 -17.02 3.90 14.27
CA LEU A 591 -17.20 5.34 14.07
C LEU A 591 -18.17 5.61 12.90
N PRO A 592 -19.03 6.63 12.99
CA PRO A 592 -19.84 7.06 11.85
C PRO A 592 -18.92 7.44 10.69
N GLN A 593 -19.17 6.89 9.50
CA GLN A 593 -18.47 7.31 8.29
C GLN A 593 -18.91 8.74 7.96
N ALA A 594 -17.97 9.68 7.98
CA ALA A 594 -18.20 11.11 7.71
C ALA A 594 -18.07 11.43 6.21
#